data_AF-A0A948CUU0-F1
#
_entry.id   AF-A0A948CUU0-F1
#
_cell.length_a   1.000
_cell.length_b   1.000
_cell.length_c   1.000
_cell.angle_alpha   90.00
_cell.angle_beta   90.00
_cell.angle_gamma   90.00
#
_symmetry.space_group_name_H-M   'P 1'
#
loop_
_entity.id
_entity.type
_entity.pdbx_description
1 polymer ?
#
loop_
_entity_poly.entity_id
_entity_poly.type
_entity_poly.pdbx_seq_one_letter_code
_entity_poly.pdbx_strand_id
1 'polypeptide(L)' 'MYFVYILECEDGSFYTGSSPNPEERFKRHKAGTGSR' A
#
# COMPACT_ATOMS: atom_id res chain seq x y z
N MET A 1 -10.52 -13.38 2.58
CA MET A 1 -9.86 -13.28 1.27
C MET A 1 -8.67 -12.33 1.43
N TYR A 2 -7.51 -12.67 0.85
CA TYR A 2 -6.35 -11.77 0.83
C TYR A 2 -6.17 -11.24 -0.59
N PHE A 3 -5.81 -9.97 -0.71
CA PHE A 3 -5.53 -9.32 -1.97
C PHE A 3 -4.07 -8.94 -2.04
N VAL A 4 -3.49 -9.07 -3.23
CA VAL A 4 -2.16 -8.57 -3.57
C VAL A 4 -2.36 -7.31 -4.41
N TYR A 5 -1.63 -6.25 -4.11
CA TYR A 5 -1.74 -4.96 -4.78
C TYR A 5 -0.37 -4.35 -5.07
N ILE A 6 -0.33 -3.44 -6.04
CA ILE A 6 0.85 -2.66 -6.43
C ILE A 6 0.47 -1.18 -6.34
N LEU A 7 1.35 -0.37 -5.75
CA LEU A 7 1.25 1.09 -5.71
C LEU A 7 2.37 1.67 -6.56
N GLU A 8 2.07 2.72 -7.31
CA GLU A 8 3.05 3.58 -7.97
C GLU A 8 3.36 4.75 -7.03
N CYS A 9 4.63 4.91 -6.68
CA CYS A 9 5.13 5.99 -5.83
C CYS A 9 5.43 7.23 -6.68
N GLU A 10 5.50 8.40 -6.04
CA GLU A 10 5.79 9.67 -6.73
C GLU A 10 7.15 9.71 -7.44
N ASP A 11 8.11 8.90 -6.99
CA ASP A 11 9.43 8.75 -7.63
C ASP A 11 9.43 7.77 -8.82
N GLY A 12 8.26 7.25 -9.21
CA GLY A 12 8.10 6.24 -10.25
C GLY A 12 8.49 4.83 -9.81
N SER A 13 8.81 4.62 -8.53
CA SER A 13 9.03 3.27 -7.99
C SER A 13 7.70 2.55 -7.78
N PHE A 14 7.74 1.21 -7.77
CA PHE A 14 6.58 0.37 -7.50
C PHE A 14 6.71 -0.32 -6.14
N TYR A 15 5.71 -0.14 -5.28
CA TYR A 15 5.59 -0.84 -4.00
C TYR A 15 4.56 -1.95 -4.08
N THR A 16 4.94 -3.17 -3.70
CA THR A 16 4.03 -4.32 -3.66
C THR A 16 3.62 -4.64 -2.23
N GLY A 17 2.37 -5.04 -2.04
CA GLY A 17 1.85 -5.39 -0.72
C GLY A 17 0.69 -6.38 -0.78
N SER A 18 0.40 -6.98 0.37
CA SER A 18 -0.76 -7.85 0.55
C SER A 18 -1.58 -7.42 1.76
N SER A 19 -2.91 -7.43 1.62
CA SER A 19 -3.83 -7.03 2.67
C SER A 19 -5.20 -7.67 2.44
N PRO A 20 -5.95 -8.02 3.49
CA PRO A 20 -7.37 -8.33 3.35
C PRO A 20 -8.19 -7.07 3.02
N ASN A 21 -7.68 -5.87 3.33
CA ASN A 21 -8.30 -4.57 3.04
C ASN A 21 -7.27 -3.60 2.43
N PRO A 22 -7.07 -3.59 1.10
CA PRO A 22 -6.06 -2.75 0.44
C PRO A 22 -6.31 -1.25 0.58
N GLU A 23 -7.57 -0.80 0.53
CA GLU A 23 -7.93 0.62 0.61
C GLU A 23 -7.55 1.25 1.95
N GLU A 24 -7.90 0.59 3.06
CA GLU A 24 -7.53 1.04 4.40
C GLU A 24 -6.00 1.06 4.59
N ARG A 25 -5.30 0.08 4.00
CA ARG A 25 -3.84 0.03 4.06
C ARG A 25 -3.20 1.16 3.25
N PHE A 26 -3.76 1.50 2.09
CA PHE A 26 -3.34 2.65 1.28
C PHE A 26 -3.48 3.97 2.05
N LYS A 27 -4.63 4.22 2.70
CA LYS A 27 -4.84 5.43 3.54
C LYS A 27 -3.79 5.55 4.64
N ARG A 28 -3.47 4.44 5.32
CA ARG A 28 -2.42 4.41 6.37
C ARG A 28 -1.02 4.63 5.82
N HIS A 29 -0.72 4.08 4.64
CA HIS A 29 0.56 4.28 3.98
C HIS A 29 0.74 5.74 3.56
N LYS A 30 -0.31 6.36 2.98
CA LYS A 30 -0.34 7.78 2.64
C LYS A 30 -0.21 8.70 3.86
N ALA A 31 -0.69 8.28 5.02
CA ALA A 31 -0.53 9.02 6.29
C ALA A 31 0.88 8.91 6.90
N GLY A 32 1.81 8.16 6.28
CA GLY A 32 3.18 8.00 6.76
C GLY A 32 3.34 7.09 7.98
N THR A 33 2.27 6.51 8.51
CA THR A 33 2.27 5.64 9.69
C THR A 33 2.26 4.15 9.35
N GLY A 34 2.36 3.80 8.06
CA GLY A 34 2.17 2.44 7.55
C GLY A 34 3.44 1.73 7.07
N SER A 35 4.60 2.36 7.19
CA SER A 35 5.88 1.85 6.68
C SER A 35 6.75 1.39 7.84
N ARG A 36 6.91 0.09 7.99
CA ARG A 36 8.02 -0.51 8.74
C ARG A 36 8.54 -1.71 7.94
#